data_AF-A0A173T158-F1
#
_entry.id   AF-A0A173T158-F1
#
_cell.length_a   1.000
_cell.length_b   1.000
_cell.length_c   1.000
_cell.angle_alpha   90.00
_cell.angle_beta   90.00
_cell.angle_gamma   90.00
#
_symmetry.space_group_name_H-M   'P 1'
#
loop_
_entity.id
_entity.type
_entity.pdbx_description
1 polymer ?
#
loop_
_entity_poly.entity_id
_entity_poly.type
_entity_poly.pdbx_seq_one_letter_code
_entity_poly.pdbx_strand_id
1 'polypeptide(L)' 'METVLLIIYAAASYWATNKVLYEGKVVFYSSAYVHYMKKFLIGMMFGWILIPIAILKCIFFK' A
#
# COMPACT_ATOMS: atom_id res chain seq x y z
N MET A 1 10.38 -12.41 -16.78
CA MET A 1 8.98 -12.48 -16.31
C MET A 1 8.88 -12.19 -14.81
N GLU A 2 9.76 -12.76 -13.98
CA GLU A 2 9.75 -12.60 -12.52
C GLU A 2 9.95 -11.14 -12.05
N THR A 3 10.85 -10.39 -12.69
CA THR A 3 11.08 -8.96 -12.39
C THR A 3 9.85 -8.10 -12.65
N VAL A 4 9.09 -8.40 -13.71
CA VAL A 4 7.84 -7.68 -14.03
C VAL A 4 6.78 -7.95 -12.97
N LEU A 5 6.65 -9.19 -12.51
CA LEU A 5 5.73 -9.56 -11.44
C LEU A 5 6.08 -8.87 -10.11
N LEU A 6 7.37 -8.77 -9.78
CA LEU A 6 7.84 -8.04 -8.60
C LEU A 6 7.49 -6.54 -8.67
N ILE A 7 7.66 -5.91 -9.82
CA ILE A 7 7.31 -4.49 -10.01
C ILE A 7 5.79 -4.28 -9.87
N ILE A 8 4.99 -5.15 -10.47
CA ILE A 8 3.52 -5.11 -10.34
C ILE A 8 3.11 -5.29 -8.89
N TYR A 9 3.71 -6.25 -8.18
CA TYR A 9 3.44 -6.49 -6.76
C TYR A 9 3.83 -5.28 -5.91
N ALA A 10 4.98 -4.68 -6.16
CA ALA A 10 5.42 -3.48 -5.43
C ALA A 10 4.47 -2.29 -5.66
N ALA A 11 4.04 -2.05 -6.90
CA ALA A 11 3.11 -0.98 -7.21
C ALA A 11 1.71 -1.23 -6.59
N ALA A 12 1.19 -2.44 -6.74
CA ALA A 12 -0.12 -2.84 -6.21
C ALA A 12 -0.15 -2.80 -4.68
N SER A 13 0.90 -3.31 -4.03
CA SER A 13 0.99 -3.30 -2.57
C SER A 13 1.16 -1.88 -2.00
N TYR A 14 1.91 -1.01 -2.68
CA TYR A 14 2.03 0.39 -2.27
C TYR A 14 0.69 1.14 -2.37
N TRP A 15 -0.07 0.91 -3.46
CA TRP A 15 -1.42 1.42 -3.61
C TRP A 15 -2.36 0.90 -2.52
N ALA A 16 -2.36 -0.41 -2.29
CA ALA A 16 -3.20 -1.07 -1.29
C ALA A 16 -2.91 -0.56 0.13
N THR A 17 -1.64 -0.36 0.46
CA THR A 17 -1.23 0.22 1.74
C THR A 17 -1.82 1.62 1.93
N ASN A 18 -1.86 2.44 0.88
CA ASN A 18 -2.49 3.76 0.93
C ASN A 18 -3.99 3.65 1.21
N LYS A 19 -4.68 2.82 0.41
CA LYS A 19 -6.13 2.63 0.49
C LYS A 19 -6.58 2.06 1.84
N VAL A 20 -5.86 1.09 2.38
CA VAL A 20 -6.27 0.42 3.62
C VAL A 20 -5.84 1.19 4.86
N LEU A 21 -4.59 1.65 4.93
CA LEU A 21 -4.04 2.19 6.17
C LEU A 21 -4.15 3.71 6.29
N TYR A 22 -4.07 4.44 5.17
CA TYR A 22 -3.86 5.88 5.18
C TYR A 22 -5.01 6.69 4.58
N GLU A 23 -5.91 6.07 3.83
CA GLU A 23 -7.07 6.74 3.26
C GLU A 23 -7.98 7.33 4.35
N GLY A 24 -8.31 8.61 4.21
CA GLY A 24 -9.15 9.35 5.16
C GLY A 24 -8.46 9.74 6.47
N LYS A 25 -7.14 9.52 6.61
CA LYS A 25 -6.39 9.84 7.82
C LYS A 25 -5.41 10.99 7.58
N VAL A 26 -5.35 11.92 8.53
CA VAL A 26 -4.29 12.93 8.58
C VAL A 26 -3.06 12.28 9.21
N VAL A 27 -1.96 12.19 8.44
CA VAL A 27 -0.73 11.54 8.89
C VAL A 27 0.31 12.61 9.20
N PHE A 28 0.72 12.68 10.46
CA PHE A 28 1.84 13.51 10.88
C PHE A 28 3.14 12.72 10.74
N TYR A 29 4.10 13.26 10.00
CA TYR A 29 5.43 12.68 9.85
C TYR A 29 6.48 13.78 9.93
N SER A 30 7.62 13.47 10.57
CA SER A 30 8.73 14.41 10.70
C SER A 30 9.58 14.51 9.42
N SER A 31 9.60 13.45 8.61
CA SER A 31 10.32 13.41 7.34
C SER A 31 9.49 12.66 6.30
N ALA A 32 9.27 13.29 5.15
CA ALA A 32 8.52 12.70 4.05
C ALA A 32 9.18 11.40 3.55
N TYR A 33 10.51 11.39 3.47
CA TYR A 33 11.27 10.21 3.02
C TYR A 33 11.00 9.00 3.92
N VAL A 34 11.14 9.17 5.24
CA VAL A 34 10.92 8.09 6.21
C VAL A 34 9.47 7.58 6.14
N HIS A 35 8.51 8.48 5.94
CA HIS A 35 7.11 8.11 5.80
C HIS A 35 6.85 7.24 4.57
N TYR A 36 7.33 7.66 3.39
CA TYR A 36 7.15 6.91 2.16
C TYR A 36 7.90 5.58 2.17
N MET A 37 9.11 5.52 2.72
CA MET A 37 9.86 4.28 2.87
C MET A 37 9.17 3.28 3.81
N LYS A 38 8.65 3.76 4.95
CA LYS A 38 7.88 2.92 5.87
C LYS A 38 6.62 2.37 5.18
N LYS A 39 5.91 3.21 4.43
CA LYS A 39 4.74 2.79 3.65
C LYS A 39 5.09 1.74 2.59
N PHE A 40 6.22 1.92 1.88
CA PHE A 40 6.70 0.96 0.90
C PHE A 40 7.08 -0.38 1.55
N LEU A 41 7.81 -0.37 2.65
CA LEU A 41 8.18 -1.58 3.40
C LEU A 41 6.95 -2.35 3.90
N ILE A 42 5.97 -1.65 4.48
CA ILE A 42 4.71 -2.27 4.91
C ILE A 42 3.98 -2.90 3.72
N GLY A 43 3.92 -2.20 2.58
CA GLY A 43 3.36 -2.74 1.34
C GLY A 43 4.08 -3.99 0.88
N MET A 44 5.40 -4.00 0.83
CA MET A 44 6.16 -5.17 0.40
C MET A 44 5.96 -6.37 1.34
N MET A 45 5.95 -6.16 2.65
CA MET A 45 5.79 -7.22 3.66
C MET A 45 4.36 -7.77 3.74
N PHE A 46 3.35 -6.90 3.66
CA PHE A 46 1.95 -7.25 3.89
C PHE A 46 1.07 -7.13 2.65
N GLY A 47 1.66 -6.92 1.47
CA GLY A 47 0.95 -6.71 0.20
C GLY A 47 -0.04 -7.81 -0.13
N TRP A 48 0.33 -9.07 0.10
CA TRP A 48 -0.54 -10.24 -0.06
C TRP A 48 -1.88 -10.16 0.69
N ILE A 49 -1.94 -9.49 1.85
CA ILE A 49 -3.17 -9.27 2.64
C ILE A 49 -3.77 -7.90 2.33
N LEU A 50 -2.95 -6.86 2.15
CA LEU A 50 -3.41 -5.50 1.91
C LEU A 50 -4.12 -5.36 0.56
N ILE A 51 -3.64 -6.03 -0.49
CA ILE A 51 -4.22 -5.99 -1.84
C ILE A 51 -5.68 -6.47 -1.84
N PRO A 52 -6.02 -7.68 -1.34
CA PRO A 52 -7.41 -8.12 -1.31
C PRO A 52 -8.30 -7.22 -0.45
N ILE A 53 -7.80 -6.74 0.70
CA ILE A 53 -8.56 -5.81 1.56
C ILE A 53 -8.81 -4.49 0.81
N ALA A 54 -7.83 -3.96 0.08
CA ALA A 54 -7.99 -2.74 -0.71
C ALA A 54 -9.06 -2.90 -1.80
N ILE A 55 -9.09 -4.06 -2.47
CA ILE A 55 -10.10 -4.38 -3.49
C ILE A 55 -11.49 -4.44 -2.85
N LEU A 56 -11.65 -5.16 -1.73
CA LEU A 56 -12.92 -5.21 -1.00
C LEU A 56 -13.39 -3.82 -0.59
N LYS A 57 -12.47 -2.98 -0.07
CA LYS A 57 -12.78 -1.61 0.32
C LYS A 57 -13.26 -0.78 -0.87
N CYS A 58 -12.61 -0.89 -2.04
CA CYS A 58 -13.04 -0.21 -3.26
C CYS A 58 -14.42 -0.65 -3.77
N ILE A 59 -14.80 -1.91 -3.56
CA ILE A 59 -16.09 -2.44 -4.01
C ILE A 59 -17.23 -2.06 -3.06
N PHE A 60 -17.01 -2.18 -1.75
CA PHE A 60 -18.07 -2.02 -0.74
C PHE A 60 -18.17 -0.61 -0.14
N PHE A 61 -17.09 0.18 -0.15
CA PHE A 61 -16.99 1.46 0.55
C PHE A 61 -16.49 2.56 -0.38
N LYS A 62 -17.22 2.79 -1.47
CA LYS A 62 -16.90 3.78 -2.50
C LYS A 62 -17.02 5.22 -2.00
#